data_AF-A0A7Z9I4Z4-F1
#
_entry.id   AF-A0A7Z9I4Z4-F1
#
_cell.length_a   1.000
_cell.length_b   1.000
_cell.length_c   1.000
_cell.angle_alpha   90.00
_cell.angle_beta   90.00
_cell.angle_gamma   90.00
#
_symmetry.space_group_name_H-M   'P 1'
#
loop_
_entity.id
_entity.type
_entity.pdbx_description
1 polymer ?
#
loop_
_entity_poly.entity_id
_entity_poly.type
_entity_poly.pdbx_seq_one_letter_code
_entity_poly.pdbx_strand_id
1 'polypeptide(L)'
;VGAGPDGKVIVRVERNGNEWRPLHVSLSLSHREDCDWLKLRQYAEGVVENACKDMETPALTVNGGGMFVSVGPNGDNGLSGKKLVVDAYGPTVPIGGGAWSGKDLHKVDRLGGLLARQLAKRIVRVGLAGEALVFLEYLPGGDSPAQVLVRLDGRSESIPFEKLLNGVCFDNETVWSNFNECEIPLDKLACWGHHYYNLPWER
;
A
#
# COMPACT_ATOMS: atom_id res chain seq x y z
N VAL A 1 -13.56 -15.01 21.56
CA VAL A 1 -12.31 -14.29 21.24
C VAL A 1 -12.21 -12.99 22.03
N GLY A 2 -13.18 -12.07 21.92
CA GLY A 2 -13.11 -10.80 22.66
C GLY A 2 -12.14 -9.78 22.05
N ALA A 3 -11.75 -9.99 20.79
CA ALA A 3 -10.94 -9.06 20.01
C ALA A 3 -11.73 -7.77 19.70
N GLY A 4 -11.04 -6.63 19.80
CA GLY A 4 -11.53 -5.32 19.43
C GLY A 4 -11.08 -4.91 18.02
N PRO A 5 -11.42 -3.68 17.60
CA PRO A 5 -11.17 -3.20 16.24
C PRO A 5 -9.74 -2.68 16.01
N ASP A 6 -9.00 -2.30 17.06
CA ASP A 6 -7.61 -1.83 16.92
C ASP A 6 -6.66 -3.02 16.82
N GLY A 7 -5.68 -2.92 15.92
CA GLY A 7 -4.73 -3.98 15.68
C GLY A 7 -3.52 -3.53 14.87
N LYS A 8 -2.43 -4.28 15.02
CA LYS A 8 -1.19 -4.09 14.28
C LYS A 8 -0.68 -5.43 13.79
N VAL A 9 -0.33 -5.48 12.51
CA VAL A 9 0.31 -6.63 11.88
C VAL A 9 1.67 -6.18 11.36
N ILE A 10 2.73 -6.86 11.78
CA ILE A 10 4.07 -6.64 11.26
C ILE A 10 4.60 -7.98 10.77
N VAL A 11 4.99 -8.03 9.50
CA VAL A 11 5.57 -9.23 8.90
C VAL A 11 7.05 -8.95 8.62
N ARG A 12 7.92 -9.76 9.21
CA ARG A 12 9.33 -9.83 8.81
C ARG A 12 9.42 -10.81 7.65
N VAL A 13 10.02 -10.35 6.55
CA VAL A 13 10.19 -11.12 5.32
C VAL A 13 11.67 -11.23 4.96
N GLU A 14 12.03 -12.33 4.33
CA GLU A 14 13.27 -12.49 3.58
C GLU A 14 12.96 -12.31 2.10
N ARG A 15 13.89 -11.71 1.37
CA ARG A 15 13.78 -11.52 -0.07
C ARG A 15 14.99 -12.12 -0.77
N ASN A 16 14.75 -13.01 -1.74
CA ASN A 16 15.77 -13.54 -2.65
C ASN A 16 15.34 -13.30 -4.09
N GLY A 17 15.96 -12.33 -4.77
CA GLY A 17 15.52 -11.89 -6.10
C GLY A 17 14.07 -11.42 -6.08
N ASN A 18 13.18 -12.13 -6.76
CA ASN A 18 11.74 -11.82 -6.83
C ASN A 18 10.90 -12.61 -5.83
N GLU A 19 11.51 -13.54 -5.09
CA GLU A 19 10.82 -14.36 -4.11
C GLU A 19 10.82 -13.66 -2.75
N TRP A 20 9.65 -13.66 -2.11
CA TRP A 20 9.44 -13.13 -0.76
C TRP A 20 8.95 -14.25 0.14
N ARG A 21 9.63 -14.44 1.28
CA ARG A 21 9.28 -15.46 2.26
C ARG A 21 9.00 -14.80 3.62
N PRO A 22 7.80 -14.96 4.20
CA PRO A 22 7.55 -14.51 5.56
C PRO A 22 8.33 -15.37 6.55
N LEU A 23 9.07 -14.73 7.45
CA LEU A 23 9.85 -15.39 8.51
C LEU A 23 9.12 -15.37 9.85
N HIS A 24 8.52 -14.23 10.17
CA HIS A 24 7.87 -14.01 11.45
C HIS A 24 6.74 -13.00 11.31
N VAL A 25 5.59 -13.30 11.92
CA VAL A 25 4.44 -12.42 12.04
C VAL A 25 4.29 -11.98 13.49
N SER A 26 4.22 -10.67 13.72
CA SER A 26 3.79 -10.10 15.00
C SER A 26 2.37 -9.57 14.84
N LEU A 27 1.43 -10.16 15.58
CA LEU A 27 0.05 -9.71 15.68
C LEU A 27 -0.19 -9.08 17.05
N SER A 28 -0.57 -7.81 17.08
CA SER A 28 -1.14 -7.17 18.26
C SER A 28 -2.61 -6.93 17.99
N LEU A 29 -3.47 -7.64 18.69
CA LEU A 29 -4.92 -7.50 18.60
C LEU A 29 -5.43 -6.86 19.88
N SER A 30 -6.17 -5.77 19.75
CA SER A 30 -6.89 -5.24 20.90
C SER A 30 -7.90 -6.26 21.42
N HIS A 31 -8.17 -6.25 22.71
CA HIS A 31 -9.10 -7.18 23.32
C HIS A 31 -9.74 -6.58 24.57
N ARG A 32 -10.85 -7.17 25.01
CA ARG A 32 -11.41 -6.84 26.33
C ARG A 32 -10.53 -7.39 27.44
N GLU A 33 -10.61 -6.77 28.62
CA GLU A 33 -9.86 -7.20 29.81
C GLU A 33 -10.19 -8.65 30.22
N ASP A 34 -11.46 -9.04 30.07
CA ASP A 34 -11.96 -10.39 30.36
C ASP A 34 -11.78 -11.39 29.21
N CYS A 35 -10.90 -11.11 28.24
CA CYS A 35 -10.79 -11.96 27.06
C CYS A 35 -10.25 -13.35 27.39
N ASP A 36 -10.76 -14.34 26.66
CA ASP A 36 -10.22 -15.70 26.66
C ASP A 36 -8.95 -15.71 25.80
N TRP A 37 -7.80 -15.62 26.46
CA TRP A 37 -6.47 -15.54 25.84
C TRP A 37 -6.16 -16.73 24.95
N LEU A 38 -6.60 -17.94 25.33
CA LEU A 38 -6.38 -19.13 24.52
C LEU A 38 -7.17 -19.05 23.22
N LYS A 39 -8.44 -18.62 23.28
CA LYS A 39 -9.25 -18.40 22.07
C LYS A 39 -8.73 -17.25 21.21
N LEU A 40 -8.15 -16.21 21.81
CA LEU A 40 -7.51 -15.11 21.08
C LEU A 40 -6.27 -15.60 20.32
N ARG A 41 -5.42 -16.39 20.99
CA ARG A 41 -4.26 -17.04 20.40
C ARG A 41 -4.67 -17.95 19.23
N GLN A 42 -5.61 -18.86 19.45
CA GLN A 42 -6.11 -19.79 18.41
C GLN A 42 -6.73 -19.05 17.22
N TYR A 43 -7.46 -17.97 17.47
CA TYR A 43 -8.00 -17.12 16.41
C TYR A 43 -6.88 -16.49 15.58
N ALA A 44 -5.85 -15.92 16.22
CA ALA A 44 -4.71 -15.33 15.53
C ALA A 44 -3.90 -16.38 14.74
N GLU A 45 -3.67 -17.56 15.32
CA GLU A 45 -3.02 -18.69 14.65
C GLU A 45 -3.80 -19.13 13.41
N GLY A 46 -5.10 -19.37 13.52
CA GLY A 46 -5.93 -19.77 12.38
C GLY A 46 -5.99 -18.72 11.27
N VAL A 47 -5.95 -17.43 11.61
CA VAL A 47 -5.88 -16.35 10.59
C VAL A 47 -4.54 -16.38 9.85
N VAL A 48 -3.42 -16.57 10.56
CA VAL A 48 -2.08 -16.64 9.95
C VAL A 48 -1.93 -17.91 9.11
N GLU A 49 -2.39 -19.06 9.62
CA GLU A 49 -2.40 -20.33 8.88
C GLU A 49 -3.20 -20.20 7.58
N ASN A 50 -4.40 -19.59 7.64
CA ASN A 50 -5.21 -19.38 6.44
C ASN A 50 -4.57 -18.39 5.46
N ALA A 51 -3.96 -17.30 5.96
CA ALA A 51 -3.26 -16.33 5.12
C ALA A 51 -2.01 -16.92 4.45
N CYS A 52 -1.37 -17.90 5.11
CA CYS A 52 -0.17 -18.60 4.63
C CYS A 52 -0.46 -20.01 4.13
N LYS A 53 -1.71 -20.35 3.75
CA LYS A 53 -2.11 -21.72 3.42
C LYS A 53 -1.30 -22.38 2.29
N ASP A 54 -0.76 -21.56 1.38
CA ASP A 54 0.00 -22.00 0.19
C ASP A 54 1.53 -21.82 0.40
N MET A 55 1.98 -21.60 1.64
CA MET A 55 3.39 -21.40 1.98
C MET A 55 3.73 -21.92 3.38
N GLU A 56 5.03 -21.95 3.72
CA GLU A 56 5.45 -22.28 5.08
C GLU A 56 4.88 -21.26 6.07
N THR A 57 4.25 -21.75 7.15
CA THR A 57 3.69 -20.87 8.18
C THR A 57 4.83 -20.19 8.95
N PRO A 58 4.89 -18.85 8.99
CA PRO A 58 5.94 -18.13 9.70
C PRO A 58 5.82 -18.28 11.22
N ALA A 59 6.90 -18.03 11.94
CA ALA A 59 6.85 -17.93 13.39
C ALA A 59 5.87 -16.82 13.83
N LEU A 60 5.08 -17.06 14.88
CA LEU A 60 4.01 -16.15 15.30
C LEU A 60 4.16 -15.68 16.75
N THR A 61 4.21 -14.35 16.91
CA THR A 61 4.03 -13.67 18.19
C THR A 61 2.65 -13.01 18.23
N VAL A 62 1.84 -13.36 19.24
CA VAL A 62 0.52 -12.73 19.50
C VAL A 62 0.63 -11.90 20.76
N ASN A 63 0.29 -10.61 20.68
CA ASN A 63 0.28 -9.64 21.76
C ASN A 63 1.59 -9.65 22.58
N GLY A 64 2.74 -9.66 21.90
CA GLY A 64 4.07 -9.71 22.54
C GLY A 64 4.39 -8.51 23.45
N GLY A 65 3.63 -7.41 23.33
CA GLY A 65 3.69 -6.26 24.23
C GLY A 65 2.83 -6.37 25.49
N GLY A 66 2.13 -7.49 25.70
CA GLY A 66 1.22 -7.70 26.81
C GLY A 66 -0.23 -7.32 26.47
N MET A 67 -0.98 -6.91 27.50
CA MET A 67 -2.40 -6.55 27.35
C MET A 67 -2.59 -5.34 26.43
N PHE A 68 -3.54 -5.44 25.51
CA PHE A 68 -3.88 -4.36 24.59
C PHE A 68 -5.36 -3.97 24.75
N VAL A 69 -5.66 -3.37 25.91
CA VAL A 69 -7.03 -3.03 26.37
C VAL A 69 -7.38 -1.55 26.19
N SER A 70 -6.42 -0.64 26.41
CA SER A 70 -6.61 0.80 26.16
C SER A 70 -6.20 1.14 24.73
N VAL A 71 -7.19 1.32 23.85
CA VAL A 71 -6.99 1.29 22.38
C VAL A 71 -7.83 2.34 21.65
N GLY A 72 -7.59 2.46 20.34
CA GLY A 72 -8.31 3.42 19.49
C GLY A 72 -8.05 4.87 19.91
N PRO A 73 -9.00 5.80 19.65
CA PRO A 73 -8.83 7.21 19.96
C PRO A 73 -8.60 7.53 21.45
N ASN A 74 -9.01 6.63 22.35
CA ASN A 74 -8.76 6.76 23.78
C ASN A 74 -7.32 6.36 24.18
N GLY A 75 -6.65 5.55 23.34
CA GLY A 75 -5.29 5.07 23.58
C GLY A 75 -4.21 5.83 22.78
N ASP A 76 -4.56 6.40 21.62
CA ASP A 76 -3.64 7.17 20.77
C ASP A 76 -4.40 8.16 19.88
N ASN A 77 -3.77 9.31 19.58
CA ASN A 77 -4.33 10.33 18.72
C ASN A 77 -4.15 9.95 17.24
N GLY A 78 -5.26 9.76 16.52
CA GLY A 78 -5.26 9.54 15.08
C GLY A 78 -5.27 10.85 14.28
N LEU A 79 -4.45 10.96 13.24
CA LEU A 79 -4.51 12.03 12.25
C LEU A 79 -4.46 11.48 10.83
N SER A 80 -5.20 12.12 9.92
CA SER A 80 -5.15 11.84 8.48
C SER A 80 -3.72 11.99 7.94
N GLY A 81 -3.32 11.08 7.05
CA GLY A 81 -1.99 11.13 6.42
C GLY A 81 -0.82 10.67 7.30
N LYS A 82 -1.08 9.99 8.44
CA LYS A 82 -0.02 9.42 9.29
C LYS A 82 0.32 7.96 8.99
N LYS A 83 -0.26 7.38 7.94
CA LYS A 83 -0.07 5.98 7.52
C LYS A 83 0.41 5.82 6.07
N LEU A 84 1.04 6.85 5.50
CA LEU A 84 1.44 6.90 4.09
C LEU A 84 2.22 5.68 3.59
N VAL A 85 3.16 5.17 4.40
CA VAL A 85 3.96 3.99 4.06
C VAL A 85 3.11 2.72 4.01
N VAL A 86 2.10 2.61 4.90
CA VAL A 86 1.13 1.50 4.92
C VAL A 86 0.15 1.64 3.74
N ASP A 87 -0.28 2.87 3.45
CA ASP A 87 -1.24 3.16 2.37
C ASP A 87 -0.68 2.84 0.97
N ALA A 88 0.64 2.95 0.80
CA ALA A 88 1.34 2.73 -0.45
C ALA A 88 1.99 1.34 -0.53
N TYR A 89 3.31 1.25 -0.29
CA TYR A 89 4.13 0.09 -0.71
C TYR A 89 4.85 -0.62 0.44
N GLY A 90 4.53 -0.27 1.68
CA GLY A 90 5.39 -0.63 2.80
C GLY A 90 6.74 0.10 2.75
N PRO A 91 7.72 -0.30 3.57
CA PRO A 91 8.96 0.46 3.78
C PRO A 91 9.98 0.36 2.64
N THR A 92 9.68 -0.38 1.57
CA THR A 92 10.67 -0.75 0.53
C THR A 92 10.74 0.24 -0.61
N VAL A 93 9.69 1.06 -0.81
CA VAL A 93 9.59 1.99 -1.94
C VAL A 93 9.50 3.42 -1.42
N PRO A 94 10.29 4.37 -1.95
CA PRO A 94 10.16 5.77 -1.58
C PRO A 94 8.80 6.33 -2.02
N ILE A 95 8.25 7.22 -1.20
CA ILE A 95 6.98 7.91 -1.47
C ILE A 95 7.20 9.43 -1.42
N GLY A 96 6.39 10.19 -2.18
CA GLY A 96 6.52 11.65 -2.29
C GLY A 96 6.15 12.44 -1.03
N GLY A 97 5.56 11.80 -0.01
CA GLY A 97 5.20 12.41 1.27
C GLY A 97 3.81 13.06 1.32
N GLY A 98 3.12 13.20 0.18
CA GLY A 98 1.75 13.70 0.12
C GLY A 98 0.74 12.67 0.65
N ALA A 99 -0.13 13.09 1.58
CA ALA A 99 -1.25 12.25 2.02
C ALA A 99 -2.29 12.05 0.92
N TRP A 100 -2.83 10.84 0.81
CA TRP A 100 -3.91 10.54 -0.11
C TRP A 100 -5.27 10.77 0.52
N SER A 101 -5.56 10.14 1.66
CA SER A 101 -6.82 10.30 2.41
C SER A 101 -7.11 11.75 2.78
N GLY A 102 -8.36 12.18 2.59
CA GLY A 102 -8.80 13.58 2.78
C GLY A 102 -8.67 14.47 1.55
N LYS A 103 -8.22 13.95 0.41
CA LYS A 103 -8.11 14.67 -0.87
C LYS A 103 -9.00 14.02 -1.93
N ASP A 104 -9.60 14.82 -2.80
CA ASP A 104 -10.26 14.32 -4.00
C ASP A 104 -9.23 13.86 -5.06
N LEU A 105 -9.70 13.25 -6.14
CA LEU A 105 -8.85 12.67 -7.18
C LEU A 105 -8.15 13.71 -8.08
N HIS A 106 -8.48 15.01 -8.02
CA HIS A 106 -7.74 16.04 -8.78
C HIS A 106 -6.45 16.48 -8.06
N LYS A 107 -6.30 16.15 -6.76
CA LYS A 107 -5.10 16.56 -6.03
C LYS A 107 -3.92 15.70 -6.44
N VAL A 108 -2.89 16.35 -6.99
CA VAL A 108 -1.68 15.72 -7.54
C VAL A 108 -0.97 14.79 -6.57
N ASP A 109 -1.05 15.03 -5.26
CA ASP A 109 -0.50 14.09 -4.26
C ASP A 109 -1.08 12.68 -4.40
N ARG A 110 -2.39 12.60 -4.65
CA ARG A 110 -3.11 11.35 -4.87
C ARG A 110 -3.05 10.96 -6.35
N LEU A 111 -3.46 11.83 -7.26
CA LEU A 111 -3.48 11.55 -8.71
C LEU A 111 -2.11 11.09 -9.21
N GLY A 112 -1.06 11.84 -8.89
CA GLY A 112 0.31 11.53 -9.30
C GLY A 112 0.82 10.25 -8.65
N GLY A 113 0.53 10.01 -7.38
CA GLY A 113 0.90 8.76 -6.70
C GLY A 113 0.26 7.52 -7.36
N LEU A 114 -1.02 7.61 -7.70
CA LEU A 114 -1.77 6.55 -8.39
C LEU A 114 -1.34 6.39 -9.85
N LEU A 115 -1.05 7.48 -10.55
CA LEU A 115 -0.50 7.43 -11.90
C LEU A 115 0.88 6.77 -11.92
N ALA A 116 1.77 7.14 -11.00
CA ALA A 116 3.10 6.52 -10.88
C ALA A 116 2.99 5.00 -10.69
N ARG A 117 2.01 4.53 -9.89
CA ARG A 117 1.70 3.11 -9.74
C ARG A 117 1.29 2.48 -11.07
N GLN A 118 0.33 3.07 -11.77
CA GLN A 118 -0.18 2.54 -13.03
C GLN A 118 0.95 2.38 -14.05
N LEU A 119 1.83 3.37 -14.13
CA LEU A 119 3.00 3.36 -15.02
C LEU A 119 3.99 2.25 -14.63
N ALA A 120 4.36 2.17 -13.36
CA ALA A 120 5.27 1.14 -12.87
C ALA A 120 4.72 -0.28 -13.15
N LYS A 121 3.43 -0.49 -12.89
CA LYS A 121 2.76 -1.77 -13.14
C LYS A 121 2.74 -2.11 -14.63
N ARG A 122 2.44 -1.14 -15.50
CA ARG A 122 2.43 -1.33 -16.95
C ARG A 122 3.82 -1.72 -17.46
N ILE A 123 4.88 -1.04 -17.03
CA ILE A 123 6.27 -1.34 -17.40
C ILE A 123 6.63 -2.79 -17.08
N VAL A 124 6.33 -3.25 -15.86
CA VAL A 124 6.57 -4.66 -15.46
C VAL A 124 5.71 -5.61 -16.29
N ARG A 125 4.43 -5.29 -16.51
CA ARG A 125 3.49 -6.13 -17.27
C ARG A 125 3.89 -6.33 -18.73
N VAL A 126 4.47 -5.32 -19.38
CA VAL A 126 4.98 -5.44 -20.76
C VAL A 126 6.36 -6.10 -20.84
N GLY A 127 6.94 -6.50 -19.70
CA GLY A 127 8.18 -7.26 -19.64
C GLY A 127 9.45 -6.44 -19.84
N LEU A 128 9.40 -5.13 -19.60
CA LEU A 128 10.57 -4.25 -19.75
C LEU A 128 11.57 -4.37 -18.58
N ALA A 129 11.09 -4.72 -17.39
CA ALA A 129 11.90 -4.88 -16.18
C ALA A 129 11.20 -5.83 -15.19
N GLY A 130 11.96 -6.41 -14.27
CA GLY A 130 11.40 -7.16 -13.14
C GLY A 130 10.76 -6.25 -12.09
N GLU A 131 11.36 -5.06 -11.89
CA GLU A 131 10.84 -4.00 -11.03
C GLU A 131 10.95 -2.63 -11.71
N ALA A 132 9.95 -1.79 -11.49
CA ALA A 132 9.93 -0.42 -11.97
C ALA A 132 9.58 0.55 -10.83
N LEU A 133 10.37 1.62 -10.72
CA LEU A 133 10.11 2.74 -9.84
C LEU A 133 9.95 4.00 -10.68
N VAL A 134 8.79 4.66 -10.55
CA VAL A 134 8.42 5.85 -11.31
C VAL A 134 8.32 7.04 -10.39
N PHE A 135 8.97 8.14 -10.78
CA PHE A 135 8.89 9.43 -10.12
C PHE A 135 8.17 10.40 -11.07
N LEU A 136 7.18 11.11 -10.54
CA LEU A 136 6.48 12.17 -11.24
C LEU A 136 6.67 13.47 -10.47
N GLU A 137 7.14 14.49 -11.17
CA GLU A 137 7.26 15.85 -10.63
C GLU A 137 6.14 16.72 -11.19
N TYR A 138 5.46 17.46 -10.32
CA TYR A 138 4.44 18.44 -10.71
C TYR A 138 4.85 19.83 -10.26
N LEU A 139 4.74 20.80 -11.17
CA LEU A 139 4.85 22.21 -10.83
C LEU A 139 3.46 22.76 -10.43
N PRO A 140 3.38 23.70 -9.48
CA PRO A 140 2.10 24.32 -9.11
C PRO A 140 1.39 24.92 -10.33
N GLY A 141 0.13 24.51 -10.55
CA GLY A 141 -0.68 24.95 -11.69
C GLY A 141 -0.43 24.20 -13.01
N GLY A 142 0.49 23.23 -13.03
CA GLY A 142 0.70 22.35 -14.18
C GLY A 142 -0.47 21.38 -14.41
N ASP A 143 -0.83 21.18 -15.67
CA ASP A 143 -1.87 20.25 -16.14
C ASP A 143 -1.35 18.82 -16.33
N SER A 144 -0.05 18.61 -16.22
CA SER A 144 0.65 17.34 -16.44
C SER A 144 1.97 17.32 -15.65
N PRO A 145 2.61 16.15 -15.47
CA PRO A 145 3.92 16.07 -14.85
C PRO A 145 4.96 16.89 -15.64
N ALA A 146 5.69 17.76 -14.94
CA ALA A 146 6.82 18.51 -15.50
C ALA A 146 8.02 17.60 -15.77
N GLN A 147 8.17 16.52 -14.99
CA GLN A 147 9.20 15.51 -15.20
C GLN A 147 8.66 14.12 -14.89
N VAL A 148 9.12 13.14 -15.69
CA VAL A 148 8.97 11.71 -15.40
C VAL A 148 10.35 11.06 -15.39
N LEU A 149 10.67 10.39 -14.29
CA LEU A 149 11.90 9.59 -14.16
C LEU A 149 11.53 8.15 -13.84
N VAL A 150 12.21 7.20 -14.51
CA VAL A 150 11.98 5.77 -14.32
C VAL A 150 13.28 5.08 -13.94
N ARG A 151 13.22 4.19 -12.96
CA ARG A 151 14.30 3.29 -12.56
C ARG A 151 13.83 1.85 -12.75
N LEU A 152 14.58 1.08 -13.53
CA LEU A 152 14.30 -0.30 -13.88
C LEU A 152 15.34 -1.21 -13.23
N ASP A 153 14.90 -2.20 -12.45
CA ASP A 153 15.79 -3.18 -11.80
C ASP A 153 16.95 -2.52 -11.02
N GLY A 154 16.64 -1.42 -10.33
CA GLY A 154 17.62 -0.64 -9.57
C GLY A 154 18.52 0.29 -10.39
N ARG A 155 18.45 0.23 -11.73
CA ARG A 155 19.23 1.07 -12.64
C ARG A 155 18.41 2.25 -13.12
N SER A 156 18.97 3.45 -12.99
CA SER A 156 18.35 4.64 -13.56
C SER A 156 18.54 4.59 -15.07
N GLU A 157 17.45 4.40 -15.79
CA GLU A 157 17.46 4.54 -17.24
C GLU A 157 16.72 5.82 -17.61
N SER A 158 17.41 6.69 -18.35
CA SER A 158 16.73 7.77 -19.05
C SER A 158 16.15 7.16 -20.32
N ILE A 159 14.98 6.54 -20.19
CA ILE A 159 14.25 6.04 -21.35
C ILE A 159 13.48 7.23 -21.92
N PRO A 160 13.64 7.55 -23.23
CA PRO A 160 12.79 8.51 -23.90
C PRO A 160 11.33 8.11 -23.70
N PHE A 161 10.64 8.92 -22.91
CA PHE A 161 9.36 8.60 -22.30
C PHE A 161 8.27 8.30 -23.34
N GLU A 162 8.35 8.90 -24.53
CA GLU A 162 7.40 8.66 -25.62
C GLU A 162 7.38 7.20 -26.08
N LYS A 163 8.48 6.45 -25.90
CA LYS A 163 8.59 5.06 -26.33
C LYS A 163 7.98 4.05 -25.35
N LEU A 164 7.96 4.36 -24.04
CA LEU A 164 7.47 3.42 -23.02
C LEU A 164 5.94 3.33 -23.01
N LEU A 165 5.28 4.42 -23.38
CA LEU A 165 3.87 4.66 -23.01
C LEU A 165 3.09 5.23 -24.19
N ASN A 166 3.36 4.72 -25.40
CA ASN A 166 2.47 4.96 -26.54
C ASN A 166 1.01 4.66 -26.11
N GLY A 167 0.16 5.68 -26.16
CA GLY A 167 -1.24 5.60 -25.74
C GLY A 167 -1.54 5.82 -24.25
N VAL A 168 -0.61 6.36 -23.43
CA VAL A 168 -0.95 6.87 -22.09
C VAL A 168 -1.07 8.39 -22.11
N CYS A 169 -2.19 8.90 -21.58
CA CYS A 169 -2.39 10.32 -21.37
C CYS A 169 -1.82 10.74 -20.01
N PHE A 170 -1.11 11.86 -19.98
CA PHE A 170 -0.55 12.46 -18.75
C PHE A 170 -1.23 13.75 -18.35
N ASP A 171 -2.17 14.22 -19.17
CA ASP A 171 -3.05 15.31 -18.80
C ASP A 171 -3.88 14.88 -17.59
N ASN A 172 -3.85 15.71 -16.55
CA ASN A 172 -4.49 15.48 -15.27
C ASN A 172 -6.00 15.30 -15.42
N GLU A 173 -6.66 15.98 -16.37
CA GLU A 173 -8.10 15.85 -16.57
C GLU A 173 -8.47 14.47 -17.13
N THR A 174 -7.73 13.98 -18.12
CA THR A 174 -7.93 12.63 -18.66
C THR A 174 -7.60 11.58 -17.61
N VAL A 175 -6.48 11.72 -16.89
CA VAL A 175 -6.09 10.78 -15.83
C VAL A 175 -7.15 10.76 -14.72
N TRP A 176 -7.60 11.94 -14.28
CA TRP A 176 -8.66 12.09 -13.31
C TRP A 176 -9.94 11.43 -13.80
N SER A 177 -10.39 11.71 -15.03
CA SER A 177 -11.63 11.15 -15.60
C SER A 177 -11.61 9.63 -15.58
N ASN A 178 -10.49 9.00 -15.98
CA ASN A 178 -10.30 7.56 -15.90
C ASN A 178 -10.31 7.05 -14.45
N PHE A 179 -9.64 7.74 -13.54
CA PHE A 179 -9.58 7.31 -12.13
C PHE A 179 -10.92 7.52 -11.40
N ASN A 180 -11.73 8.48 -11.85
CA ASN A 180 -13.04 8.79 -11.31
C ASN A 180 -14.11 7.76 -11.74
N GLU A 181 -13.78 6.84 -12.65
CA GLU A 181 -14.57 5.61 -12.89
C GLU A 181 -14.51 4.62 -11.71
N CYS A 182 -13.65 4.88 -10.71
CA CYS A 182 -13.57 4.04 -9.52
C CYS A 182 -14.89 4.04 -8.75
N GLU A 183 -15.62 2.93 -8.81
CA GLU A 183 -16.88 2.75 -8.07
C GLU A 183 -16.67 2.58 -6.56
N ILE A 184 -15.45 2.27 -6.11
CA ILE A 184 -15.14 2.12 -4.70
C ILE A 184 -15.07 3.50 -4.03
N PRO A 185 -15.88 3.75 -2.99
CA PRO A 185 -15.84 5.00 -2.25
C PRO A 185 -14.47 5.28 -1.62
N LEU A 186 -14.07 6.55 -1.56
CA LEU A 186 -12.74 6.96 -1.09
C LEU A 186 -12.47 6.60 0.38
N ASP A 187 -13.50 6.53 1.23
CA ASP A 187 -13.39 6.09 2.62
C ASP A 187 -13.05 4.59 2.73
N LYS A 188 -13.52 3.78 1.77
CA LYS A 188 -13.17 2.36 1.70
C LYS A 188 -11.74 2.14 1.23
N LEU A 189 -11.26 2.99 0.32
CA LEU A 189 -9.86 2.99 -0.11
C LEU A 189 -8.89 3.46 0.98
N ALA A 190 -9.37 4.19 1.99
CA ALA A 190 -8.54 4.66 3.10
C ALA A 190 -8.18 3.56 4.12
N CYS A 191 -8.68 2.34 3.94
CA CYS A 191 -8.30 1.17 4.72
C CYS A 191 -7.46 0.23 3.84
N TRP A 192 -6.57 -0.55 4.46
CA TRP A 192 -5.77 -1.68 3.89
C TRP A 192 -4.85 -1.40 2.69
N GLY A 193 -4.59 -0.13 2.37
CA GLY A 193 -3.76 0.29 1.23
C GLY A 193 -4.62 0.76 0.05
N HIS A 194 -4.03 1.45 -0.94
CA HIS A 194 -4.78 1.94 -2.10
C HIS A 194 -4.54 1.14 -3.39
N HIS A 195 -3.80 0.03 -3.30
CA HIS A 195 -3.41 -0.80 -4.44
C HIS A 195 -4.13 -2.16 -4.38
N TYR A 196 -5.38 -2.19 -4.86
CA TYR A 196 -6.20 -3.40 -4.94
C TYR A 196 -6.44 -3.87 -6.37
N TYR A 197 -6.83 -5.13 -6.54
CA TYR A 197 -7.26 -5.63 -7.83
C TYR A 197 -8.47 -4.84 -8.38
N ASN A 198 -8.47 -4.62 -9.69
CA ASN A 198 -9.55 -3.99 -10.48
C ASN A 198 -9.78 -2.48 -10.30
N LEU A 199 -8.91 -1.77 -9.60
CA LEU A 199 -8.95 -0.30 -9.57
C LEU A 199 -8.49 0.29 -10.92
N PRO A 200 -8.96 1.49 -11.33
CA PRO A 200 -8.55 2.10 -12.60
C PRO A 200 -7.03 2.25 -12.77
N TRP A 201 -6.30 2.63 -11.73
CA TRP A 201 -4.83 2.75 -11.72
C TRP A 201 -4.10 1.40 -11.57
N GLU A 202 -4.82 0.30 -11.39
CA GLU A 202 -4.28 -1.05 -11.30
C GLU A 202 -4.54 -1.86 -12.59
N ARG A 203 -5.13 -1.25 -13.62
CA ARG A 203 -5.35 -1.86 -14.94
C ARG A 203 -4.06 -1.95 -15.77
#